data_AF-A0A3D3PE03-F1
#
_entry.id   AF-A0A3D3PE03-F1
#
_cell.length_a   1.000
_cell.length_b   1.000
_cell.length_c   1.000
_cell.angle_alpha   90.00
_cell.angle_beta   90.00
_cell.angle_gamma   90.00
#
_symmetry.space_group_name_H-M   'P 1'
#
loop_
_entity.id
_entity.type
_entity.pdbx_description
1 polymer ?
#
loop_
_entity_poly.entity_id
_entity_poly.type
_entity_poly.pdbx_seq_one_letter_code
_entity_poly.pdbx_strand_id
1 'polypeptide(L)'
;DMKKFFDGFPSKSHPMGQLCSLVCSLSAFYPESLDAHPSAEESNLTIIKLLAKMPTIVSWIYKKSLGHPIIYPQNKLDYVSNYLNMTFGQRTEDSVTDPVI
;
A
#
# COMPACT_ATOMS: atom_id res chain seq x y z
N ASP A 1 -9.24 1.35 -9.22
CA ASP A 1 -9.70 2.72 -8.88
C ASP A 1 -8.87 3.43 -7.82
N MET A 2 -8.37 2.77 -6.78
CA MET A 2 -7.49 3.38 -5.76
C MET A 2 -6.24 4.08 -6.33
N LYS A 3 -5.60 3.52 -7.37
CA LYS A 3 -4.49 4.19 -8.06
C LYS A 3 -4.91 5.53 -8.69
N LYS A 4 -6.10 5.62 -9.28
CA LYS A 4 -6.60 6.88 -9.87
C LYS A 4 -6.88 7.92 -8.79
N PHE A 5 -7.42 7.49 -7.65
CA PHE A 5 -7.59 8.34 -6.47
C PHE A 5 -6.24 8.86 -5.97
N PHE A 6 -5.22 7.99 -5.90
CA PHE A 6 -3.85 8.37 -5.55
C PHE A 6 -3.22 9.34 -6.56
N ASP A 7 -3.45 9.14 -7.85
CA ASP A 7 -2.93 10.01 -8.92
C ASP A 7 -3.46 11.46 -8.77
N GLY A 8 -4.64 11.65 -8.15
CA GLY A 8 -5.23 12.96 -7.87
C GLY A 8 -4.50 13.83 -6.83
N PHE A 9 -3.62 13.26 -6.01
CA PHE A 9 -2.85 14.07 -5.05
C PHE A 9 -1.80 14.95 -5.74
N PRO A 10 -1.61 16.21 -5.31
CA PRO A 10 -0.52 17.05 -5.77
C PRO A 10 0.85 16.43 -5.49
N SER A 11 1.82 16.60 -6.39
CA SER A 11 3.16 16.00 -6.27
C SER A 11 3.94 16.45 -5.03
N LYS A 12 3.63 17.63 -4.45
CA LYS A 12 4.29 18.20 -3.27
C LYS A 12 3.49 18.06 -1.96
N SER A 13 2.43 17.24 -1.95
CA SER A 13 1.64 17.05 -0.72
C SER A 13 2.40 16.24 0.32
N HIS A 14 2.23 16.57 1.61
CA HIS A 14 2.95 15.89 2.69
C HIS A 14 2.59 14.39 2.71
N PRO A 15 3.58 13.47 2.78
CA PRO A 15 3.36 12.03 2.69
C PRO A 15 2.31 11.50 3.66
N MET A 16 2.30 12.02 4.89
CA MET A 16 1.35 11.60 5.92
C MET A 16 -0.10 12.01 5.64
N GLY A 17 -0.31 13.14 4.94
CA GLY A 17 -1.64 13.56 4.52
C GLY A 17 -2.21 12.65 3.44
N GLN A 18 -1.37 12.26 2.48
CA GLN A 18 -1.73 11.26 1.45
C GLN A 18 -2.05 9.91 2.09
N LEU A 19 -1.23 9.46 3.04
CA LEU A 19 -1.43 8.19 3.74
C LEU A 19 -2.76 8.16 4.49
N CYS A 20 -3.03 9.17 5.31
CA CYS A 20 -4.27 9.25 6.09
C CYS A 20 -5.50 9.23 5.17
N SER A 21 -5.50 10.03 4.10
CA SER A 21 -6.61 10.07 3.16
C SER A 21 -6.81 8.73 2.42
N LEU A 22 -5.72 8.06 2.01
CA LEU A 22 -5.80 6.75 1.35
C LEU A 22 -6.33 5.67 2.30
N VAL A 23 -5.85 5.64 3.55
CA VAL A 23 -6.33 4.70 4.56
C VAL A 23 -7.81 4.94 4.86
N CYS A 24 -8.24 6.19 5.02
CA CYS A 24 -9.65 6.53 5.17
C CYS A 24 -10.48 6.11 3.95
N SER A 25 -9.94 6.30 2.73
CA SER A 25 -10.65 5.91 1.50
C SER A 25 -10.88 4.41 1.37
N LEU A 26 -10.10 3.55 2.06
CA LEU A 26 -10.33 2.10 2.06
C LEU A 26 -11.74 1.75 2.55
N SER A 27 -12.31 2.52 3.49
CA SER A 27 -13.69 2.32 3.96
C SER A 27 -14.72 2.40 2.82
N ALA A 28 -14.49 3.25 1.81
CA ALA A 28 -15.37 3.37 0.66
C ALA A 28 -15.23 2.20 -0.34
N PHE A 29 -14.07 1.54 -0.36
CA PHE A 29 -13.80 0.38 -1.23
C PHE A 29 -14.20 -0.96 -0.59
N TYR A 30 -14.39 -1.00 0.73
CA TYR A 30 -14.78 -2.19 1.49
C TYR A 30 -15.97 -1.87 2.40
N PRO A 31 -17.18 -1.66 1.83
CA PRO A 31 -18.36 -1.34 2.63
C PRO A 31 -18.73 -2.45 3.61
N GLU A 32 -18.35 -3.70 3.33
CA GLU A 32 -18.56 -4.84 4.24
C GLU A 32 -17.79 -4.70 5.56
N SER A 33 -16.69 -3.93 5.56
CA SER A 33 -15.89 -3.66 6.77
C SER A 33 -16.52 -2.61 7.69
N LEU A 34 -17.67 -2.02 7.31
CA LEU A 34 -18.39 -1.01 8.09
C LEU A 34 -19.57 -1.58 8.89
N ASP A 35 -19.75 -2.90 8.90
CA ASP A 35 -20.80 -3.50 9.70
C ASP A 35 -20.62 -3.19 11.20
N ALA A 36 -21.73 -2.91 11.89
CA ALA A 36 -21.74 -2.58 13.32
C ALA A 36 -21.57 -3.81 14.21
N HIS A 37 -21.91 -5.00 13.69
CA HIS A 37 -21.81 -6.27 14.41
C HIS A 37 -21.08 -7.34 13.58
N PRO A 38 -19.81 -7.10 13.21
CA PRO A 38 -19.07 -8.02 12.38
C PRO A 38 -18.82 -9.33 13.13
N SER A 39 -18.89 -10.43 12.40
CA SER A 39 -18.38 -11.71 12.89
C SER A 39 -16.87 -11.63 13.16
N ALA A 40 -16.35 -12.55 13.98
CA ALA A 40 -14.91 -12.63 14.25
C ALA A 40 -14.09 -12.83 12.94
N GLU A 41 -14.65 -13.55 11.96
CA GLU A 41 -14.02 -13.79 10.66
C GLU A 41 -13.95 -12.52 9.81
N GLU A 42 -15.02 -11.73 9.76
CA GLU A 42 -15.07 -10.46 9.01
C GLU A 42 -14.12 -9.41 9.61
N SER A 43 -14.03 -9.36 10.94
CA SER A 43 -13.07 -8.51 11.65
C SER A 43 -11.64 -8.92 11.31
N ASN A 44 -11.31 -10.22 11.40
CA ASN A 44 -10.00 -10.74 11.06
C ASN A 44 -9.63 -10.48 9.59
N LEU A 45 -10.59 -10.67 8.67
CA LEU A 45 -10.39 -10.38 7.25
C LEU A 45 -10.09 -8.89 7.01
N THR A 46 -10.76 -8.00 7.73
CA THR A 46 -10.53 -6.54 7.65
C THR A 46 -9.12 -6.18 8.14
N ILE A 47 -8.67 -6.78 9.25
CA ILE A 47 -7.32 -6.62 9.77
C ILE A 47 -6.29 -7.10 8.74
N ILE A 48 -6.47 -8.29 8.16
CA ILE A 48 -5.58 -8.84 7.13
C ILE A 48 -5.53 -7.92 5.90
N LYS A 49 -6.68 -7.43 5.41
CA LYS A 49 -6.75 -6.49 4.29
C LYS A 49 -5.99 -5.20 4.57
N LEU A 50 -6.11 -4.66 5.77
CA LEU A 50 -5.42 -3.44 6.18
C LEU A 50 -3.90 -3.65 6.21
N LEU A 51 -3.44 -4.71 6.88
CA LEU A 51 -2.02 -5.07 6.95
C LEU A 51 -1.44 -5.33 5.56
N ALA A 52 -2.12 -6.09 4.71
CA ALA A 52 -1.63 -6.39 3.36
C ALA A 52 -1.50 -5.14 2.47
N LYS A 53 -2.38 -4.16 2.63
CA LYS A 53 -2.42 -2.96 1.77
C LYS A 53 -1.54 -1.82 2.26
N MET A 54 -1.26 -1.76 3.57
CA MET A 54 -0.47 -0.70 4.18
C MET A 54 0.92 -0.52 3.52
N PRO A 55 1.73 -1.58 3.32
CA PRO A 55 3.04 -1.44 2.65
C PRO A 55 2.90 -0.93 1.22
N THR A 56 1.89 -1.42 0.50
CA THR A 56 1.65 -1.02 -0.89
C THR A 56 1.38 0.49 -0.99
N ILE A 57 0.52 1.02 -0.11
CA ILE A 57 0.19 2.45 -0.06
C ILE A 57 1.42 3.29 0.29
N VAL A 58 2.18 2.87 1.32
CA VAL A 58 3.38 3.60 1.76
C VAL A 58 4.45 3.63 0.66
N SER A 59 4.73 2.50 0.01
CA SER A 59 5.68 2.43 -1.09
C SER A 59 5.26 3.31 -2.27
N TRP A 60 3.97 3.40 -2.58
CA TRP A 60 3.46 4.27 -3.65
C TRP A 60 3.68 5.74 -3.33
N ILE A 61 3.38 6.17 -2.11
CA ILE A 61 3.61 7.56 -1.64
C ILE A 61 5.09 7.91 -1.76
N TYR A 62 5.97 7.00 -1.32
CA TYR A 62 7.42 7.20 -1.42
C TYR A 62 7.88 7.31 -2.88
N LYS A 63 7.49 6.39 -3.76
CA LYS A 63 7.84 6.43 -5.19
C LYS A 63 7.33 7.70 -5.86
N LYS A 64 6.10 8.12 -5.57
CA LYS A 64 5.52 9.36 -6.10
C LYS A 64 6.29 10.59 -5.63
N SER A 65 6.77 10.61 -4.38
CA SER A 65 7.58 11.72 -3.86
C SER A 65 8.90 11.91 -4.63
N LEU A 66 9.45 10.81 -5.18
CA LEU A 66 10.64 10.82 -6.03
C LEU A 66 10.32 11.04 -7.52
N GLY A 67 9.04 11.07 -7.91
CA GLY A 67 8.63 11.06 -9.32
C GLY A 67 8.89 9.73 -10.04
N HIS A 68 9.18 8.67 -9.29
CA HIS A 68 9.46 7.35 -9.84
C HIS A 68 8.17 6.60 -10.17
N PRO A 69 8.21 5.68 -11.15
CA PRO A 69 7.07 4.85 -11.46
C PRO A 69 6.78 3.87 -10.32
N ILE A 70 5.50 3.58 -10.12
CA ILE A 70 5.02 2.64 -9.10
C ILE A 70 5.43 1.19 -9.45
N ILE A 71 5.83 0.44 -8.43
CA ILE A 71 6.08 -1.01 -8.50
C ILE A 71 4.94 -1.73 -7.78
N TYR A 72 4.46 -2.82 -8.40
CA TYR A 72 3.39 -3.64 -7.86
C TYR A 72 3.94 -4.74 -6.94
N PRO A 73 3.14 -5.18 -5.95
CA PRO A 73 3.51 -6.28 -5.07
C PRO A 73 3.74 -7.57 -5.86
N GLN A 74 4.69 -8.38 -5.40
CA GLN A 74 5.03 -9.67 -6.00
C GLN A 74 4.70 -10.81 -5.03
N ASN A 75 3.87 -11.76 -5.46
CA ASN A 75 3.43 -12.89 -4.62
C ASN A 75 4.56 -13.86 -4.22
N LYS A 76 5.71 -13.81 -4.91
CA LYS A 76 6.88 -14.64 -4.62
C LYS A 76 7.72 -14.12 -3.44
N LEU A 77 7.43 -12.92 -2.93
CA LEU A 77 8.20 -12.26 -1.88
C LEU A 77 7.41 -12.25 -0.57
N ASP A 78 8.13 -12.41 0.55
CA ASP A 78 7.59 -12.24 1.89
C ASP A 78 7.17 -10.79 2.15
N TYR A 79 6.41 -10.54 3.21
CA TYR A 79 5.85 -9.22 3.52
C TYR A 79 6.89 -8.10 3.54
N VAL A 80 8.01 -8.31 4.25
CA VAL A 80 9.09 -7.33 4.40
C VAL A 80 9.86 -7.16 3.08
N SER A 81 10.26 -8.26 2.45
CA SER A 81 10.99 -8.26 1.18
C SER A 81 10.17 -7.59 0.07
N ASN A 82 8.86 -7.84 0.04
CA ASN A 82 7.94 -7.20 -0.90
C ASN A 82 7.83 -5.69 -0.66
N TYR A 83 7.75 -5.25 0.60
CA TYR A 83 7.77 -3.82 0.94
C TYR A 83 9.07 -3.13 0.49
N LEU A 84 10.22 -3.75 0.75
CA LEU A 84 11.52 -3.23 0.34
C LEU A 84 11.62 -3.16 -1.20
N ASN A 85 11.20 -4.21 -1.90
CA ASN A 85 11.16 -4.25 -3.36
C ASN A 85 10.26 -3.14 -3.94
N MET A 86 9.05 -2.96 -3.39
CA MET A 86 8.15 -1.91 -3.86
C MET A 86 8.68 -0.49 -3.58
N THR A 87 9.41 -0.29 -2.48
CA THR A 87 9.90 1.01 -2.05
C THR A 87 11.21 1.41 -2.75
N PHE A 88 12.17 0.49 -2.86
CA PHE A 88 13.52 0.75 -3.35
C PHE A 88 13.80 0.18 -4.73
N GLY A 89 13.09 -0.86 -5.15
CA GLY A 89 13.28 -1.49 -6.45
C GLY A 89 13.12 -0.51 -7.61
N GLN A 90 13.69 -0.83 -8.76
CA GLN A 90 13.50 -0.08 -9.99
C GLN A 90 12.79 -0.96 -11.02
N ARG A 91 12.26 -0.36 -12.08
CA ARG A 91 11.66 -1.16 -13.17
C ARG A 91 12.72 -1.76 -14.12
N THR A 92 13.91 -1.20 -14.09
CA THR A 92 15.02 -1.51 -15.00
C THR A 92 15.91 -2.64 -14.50
N GLU A 93 15.77 -3.03 -13.22
CA GLU A 93 16.61 -4.02 -12.56
C GLU A 93 15.80 -4.78 -11.52
N ASP A 94 16.10 -6.06 -11.35
CA ASP A 94 15.51 -6.86 -10.30
C ASP A 94 16.13 -6.48 -8.95
N SER A 95 15.28 -6.12 -7.98
CA SER A 95 15.74 -5.78 -6.64
C SER A 95 16.21 -7.05 -5.91
N VAL A 96 17.52 -7.17 -5.72
CA VAL A 96 18.10 -8.19 -4.84
C VAL A 96 18.03 -7.65 -3.41
N THR A 97 16.97 -8.00 -2.68
CA THR A 97 16.92 -7.76 -1.24
C THR A 97 17.86 -8.74 -0.54
N ASP A 98 18.87 -8.22 0.15
CA ASP A 98 19.82 -9.03 0.93
C ASP A 98 19.08 -9.76 2.07
N PRO A 99 19.16 -11.11 2.15
CA PRO A 99 18.40 -11.89 3.13
C PRO A 99 18.90 -11.79 4.58
N VAL A 100 19.93 -10.99 4.89
CA VAL A 100 20.59 -10.97 6.21
C VAL A 100 19.91 -10.03 7.23
N ILE A 101 18.60 -9.74 7.10
CA ILE A 101 17.84 -8.93 8.07
C ILE A 101 16.73 -9.75 8.71
#